data_AF-A0A5C3DZ88-F1
#
_entry.id   AF-A0A5C3DZ88-F1
#
_cell.length_a   1.000
_cell.length_b   1.000
_cell.length_c   1.000
_cell.angle_alpha   90.00
_cell.angle_beta   90.00
_cell.angle_gamma   90.00
#
_symmetry.space_group_name_H-M   'P 1'
#
loop_
_entity.id
_entity.type
_entity.pdbx_description
1 polymer ?
#
loop_
_entity_poly.entity_id
_entity_poly.type
_entity_poly.pdbx_seq_one_letter_code
_entity_poly.pdbx_strand_id
1 'polypeptide(L)'
;MASSSSTIDIPSVLLEKVRKFRLTPSKAPITAQVFKIDKKTLTLQLEEELNSGLTCVEDLVEELPENSPRFLIVNYKLQHRDGRVSYPLFLLYWAPQTSSLEQSTLYASALSNFSVKSDVAKIIDVRDGEISSKHLDERLGA
;
A
#
# COMPACT_ATOMS: atom_id res chain seq x y z
N MET A 1 8.99 28.83 -0.15
CA MET A 1 9.54 27.72 0.66
C MET A 1 9.85 26.59 -0.32
N ALA A 2 11.13 26.44 -0.72
CA ALA A 2 11.54 25.47 -1.71
C ALA A 2 11.41 24.05 -1.11
N SER A 3 10.48 23.25 -1.62
CA SER A 3 10.43 21.83 -1.33
C SER A 3 11.62 21.18 -2.03
N SER A 4 12.68 20.88 -1.27
CA SER A 4 13.78 20.05 -1.76
C SER A 4 13.19 18.66 -2.06
N SER A 5 12.86 18.41 -3.31
CA SER A 5 12.39 17.12 -3.80
C SER A 5 13.55 16.13 -3.78
N SER A 6 13.88 15.63 -2.60
CA SER A 6 14.79 14.50 -2.43
C SER A 6 14.08 13.27 -2.96
N THR A 7 14.45 12.83 -4.16
CA THR A 7 13.83 11.67 -4.79
C THR A 7 14.16 10.43 -3.96
N ILE A 8 13.13 9.78 -3.43
CA ILE A 8 13.28 8.47 -2.78
C ILE A 8 13.71 7.45 -3.81
N ASP A 9 14.82 6.77 -3.53
CA ASP A 9 15.29 5.68 -4.38
C ASP A 9 14.43 4.44 -4.17
N ILE A 10 14.13 3.77 -5.28
CA ILE A 10 13.29 2.56 -5.29
C ILE A 10 14.12 1.47 -5.97
N PRO A 11 14.75 0.58 -5.19
CA PRO A 11 15.59 -0.49 -5.72
C PRO A 11 14.84 -1.37 -6.72
N SER A 12 15.50 -1.74 -7.82
CA SER A 12 14.94 -2.65 -8.83
C SER A 12 14.51 -4.00 -8.24
N VAL A 13 15.24 -4.50 -7.24
CA VAL A 13 14.91 -5.73 -6.51
C VAL A 13 13.52 -5.65 -5.87
N LEU A 14 13.08 -4.48 -5.40
CA LEU A 14 11.71 -4.31 -4.88
C LEU A 14 10.68 -4.34 -5.99
N LEU A 15 10.96 -3.72 -7.13
CA LEU A 15 10.06 -3.75 -8.28
C LEU A 15 9.89 -5.18 -8.82
N GLU A 16 10.94 -5.98 -8.79
CA GLU A 16 10.86 -7.41 -9.11
C GLU A 16 9.98 -8.17 -8.12
N LYS A 17 10.05 -7.85 -6.82
CA LYS A 17 9.17 -8.43 -5.81
C LYS A 17 7.71 -8.04 -6.02
N VAL A 18 7.43 -6.77 -6.32
CA VAL A 18 6.06 -6.31 -6.65
C VAL A 18 5.54 -7.01 -7.91
N ARG A 19 6.40 -7.16 -8.93
CA ARG A 19 6.04 -7.89 -10.15
C ARG A 19 5.74 -9.36 -9.85
N LYS A 20 6.56 -10.03 -9.04
CA LYS A 20 6.31 -11.42 -8.60
C LYS A 20 5.01 -11.53 -7.81
N PHE A 21 4.76 -10.60 -6.91
CA PHE A 21 3.52 -10.54 -6.12
C PHE A 21 2.28 -10.42 -7.02
N ARG A 22 2.31 -9.52 -8.02
CA ARG A 22 1.23 -9.36 -9.01
C ARG A 22 0.94 -10.64 -9.80
N LEU A 23 1.98 -11.37 -10.18
CA LEU A 23 1.85 -12.60 -10.97
C LEU A 23 1.48 -13.81 -10.12
N THR A 24 1.62 -13.72 -8.81
CA THR A 24 1.31 -14.80 -7.88
C THR A 24 -0.18 -14.78 -7.55
N PRO A 25 -0.91 -15.88 -7.79
CA PRO A 25 -2.31 -15.97 -7.40
C PRO A 25 -2.47 -15.85 -5.88
N SER A 26 -3.34 -14.95 -5.43
CA SER A 26 -3.64 -14.83 -4.00
C SER A 26 -4.38 -16.07 -3.51
N LYS A 27 -3.88 -16.67 -2.42
CA LYS A 27 -4.52 -17.80 -1.73
C LYS A 27 -5.43 -17.34 -0.58
N ALA A 28 -5.29 -16.10 -0.14
CA ALA A 28 -6.08 -15.48 0.92
C ALA A 28 -7.03 -14.41 0.35
N PRO A 29 -8.10 -14.04 1.08
CA PRO A 29 -8.98 -12.94 0.69
C PRO A 29 -8.24 -11.62 0.50
N ILE A 30 -7.24 -11.35 1.33
CA ILE A 30 -6.39 -10.17 1.22
C ILE A 30 -4.94 -10.57 1.45
N THR A 31 -4.04 -10.03 0.62
CA THR A 31 -2.59 -10.15 0.80
C THR A 31 -1.93 -8.81 0.53
N ALA A 32 -0.81 -8.54 1.18
CA ALA A 32 -0.13 -7.26 1.04
C ALA A 32 1.39 -7.38 1.15
N GLN A 33 2.11 -6.50 0.45
CA GLN A 33 3.51 -6.22 0.70
C GLN A 33 3.63 -4.84 1.35
N VAL A 34 4.21 -4.77 2.55
CA VAL A 34 4.37 -3.54 3.33
C VAL A 34 5.75 -2.95 3.07
N PHE A 35 5.80 -1.67 2.73
CA PHE A 35 7.01 -0.93 2.42
C PHE A 35 7.17 0.28 3.33
N LYS A 36 8.43 0.53 3.71
CA LYS A 36 8.84 1.71 4.47
C LYS A 36 9.93 2.47 3.74
N ILE A 37 10.02 3.77 4.04
CA ILE A 37 11.13 4.62 3.61
C ILE A 37 12.14 4.69 4.75
N ASP A 38 13.38 4.28 4.49
CA ASP A 38 14.49 4.56 5.39
C ASP A 38 14.95 6.01 5.20
N LYS A 39 14.67 6.84 6.21
CA LYS A 39 15.02 8.27 6.23
C LYS A 39 16.52 8.54 6.07
N LYS A 40 17.38 7.63 6.53
CA LYS A 40 18.84 7.83 6.51
C LYS A 40 19.40 7.64 5.11
N THR A 41 18.92 6.61 4.42
CA THR A 41 19.39 6.24 3.09
C THR A 41 18.52 6.81 1.98
N LEU A 42 17.34 7.36 2.31
CA LEU A 42 16.31 7.82 1.37
C LEU A 42 15.91 6.73 0.37
N THR A 43 15.85 5.48 0.84
CA THR A 43 15.51 4.32 0.01
C THR A 43 14.21 3.67 0.50
N LEU A 44 13.41 3.17 -0.44
CA LEU A 44 12.27 2.31 -0.13
C LEU A 44 12.78 0.91 0.19
N GLN A 45 12.18 0.28 1.21
CA GLN A 45 12.50 -1.05 1.68
C GLN A 45 11.22 -1.84 1.89
N LEU A 46 11.23 -3.12 1.52
CA LEU A 46 10.19 -4.05 1.92
C LEU A 46 10.37 -4.36 3.41
N GLU A 47 9.36 -4.08 4.20
CA GLU A 47 9.34 -4.38 5.63
C GLU A 47 8.76 -5.77 5.88
N GLU A 48 7.64 -6.10 5.24
CA GLU A 48 6.91 -7.34 5.52
C GLU A 48 6.09 -7.81 4.31
N GLU A 49 5.84 -9.12 4.23
CA GLU A 49 4.90 -9.72 3.27
C GLU A 49 3.79 -10.47 4.01
N LEU A 50 2.58 -9.93 3.94
CA LEU A 50 1.38 -10.46 4.57
C LEU A 50 0.64 -11.33 3.56
N ASN A 51 0.99 -12.62 3.52
CA ASN A 51 0.49 -13.58 2.53
C ASN A 51 -0.63 -14.51 3.06
N SER A 52 -0.87 -14.52 4.37
CA SER A 52 -1.81 -15.43 5.04
C SER A 52 -2.28 -14.86 6.36
N GLY A 53 -3.44 -15.32 6.85
CA GLY A 53 -3.98 -14.94 8.17
C GLY A 53 -4.92 -13.73 8.13
N LEU A 54 -4.88 -12.93 7.06
CA LEU A 54 -5.76 -11.80 6.89
C LEU A 54 -7.04 -12.20 6.14
N THR A 55 -8.19 -11.78 6.66
CA THR A 55 -9.51 -12.06 6.08
C THR A 55 -10.17 -10.82 5.51
N CYS A 56 -9.81 -9.64 6.01
CA CYS A 56 -10.39 -8.36 5.60
C CYS A 56 -9.38 -7.21 5.68
N VAL A 57 -9.79 -6.01 5.22
CA VAL A 57 -8.90 -4.83 5.21
C VAL A 57 -8.67 -4.28 6.62
N GLU A 58 -9.63 -4.51 7.51
CA GLU A 58 -9.55 -4.16 8.92
C GLU A 58 -8.39 -4.91 9.60
N ASP A 59 -8.29 -6.23 9.41
CA ASP A 59 -7.15 -7.05 9.89
C ASP A 59 -5.81 -6.49 9.35
N LEU A 60 -5.78 -6.04 8.09
CA LEU A 60 -4.57 -5.50 7.49
C LEU A 60 -4.14 -4.18 8.16
N VAL A 61 -5.10 -3.35 8.58
CA VAL A 61 -4.81 -2.07 9.25
C VAL A 61 -4.32 -2.29 10.68
N GLU A 62 -4.83 -3.31 11.37
CA GLU A 62 -4.39 -3.64 12.73
C GLU A 62 -2.90 -4.05 12.80
N GLU A 63 -2.36 -4.61 11.72
CA GLU A 63 -0.92 -4.94 11.61
C GLU A 63 -0.03 -3.72 11.34
N LEU A 64 -0.62 -2.55 11.03
CA LEU A 64 0.14 -1.36 10.65
C LEU A 64 0.50 -0.48 11.85
N PRO A 65 1.64 0.22 11.80
CA PRO A 65 2.06 1.10 12.88
C PRO A 65 1.12 2.29 13.04
N GLU A 66 0.67 2.54 14.27
CA GLU A 66 -0.26 3.63 14.58
C GLU A 66 0.34 5.03 14.43
N ASN A 67 1.67 5.17 14.36
CA ASN A 67 2.38 6.45 14.46
C ASN A 67 3.36 6.74 13.30
N SER A 68 3.40 5.88 12.27
CA SER A 68 4.26 6.11 11.12
C SER A 68 3.62 5.68 9.81
N PRO A 69 3.87 6.39 8.69
CA PRO A 69 3.27 6.04 7.42
C PRO A 69 3.87 4.76 6.83
N ARG A 70 3.08 4.08 5.98
CA ARG A 70 3.49 2.92 5.18
C ARG A 70 2.88 2.96 3.78
N PHE A 71 3.60 2.38 2.82
CA PHE A 71 3.01 2.02 1.53
C PHE A 71 2.73 0.52 1.52
N LEU A 72 1.58 0.12 0.99
CA LEU A 72 1.26 -1.27 0.81
C LEU A 72 0.84 -1.53 -0.63
N ILE A 73 1.39 -2.57 -1.25
CA ILE A 73 0.79 -3.13 -2.46
C ILE A 73 -0.16 -4.24 -2.02
N VAL A 74 -1.46 -4.02 -2.22
CA VAL A 74 -2.52 -4.91 -1.72
C VAL A 74 -3.19 -5.61 -2.88
N ASN A 75 -3.38 -6.91 -2.73
CA ASN A 75 -4.24 -7.73 -3.58
C ASN A 75 -5.47 -8.13 -2.77
N TYR A 76 -6.65 -7.76 -3.25
CA TYR A 76 -7.91 -7.94 -2.54
C TYR A 76 -8.91 -8.74 -3.37
N LYS A 77 -9.47 -9.79 -2.79
CA LYS A 77 -10.53 -10.59 -3.41
C LYS A 77 -11.85 -9.81 -3.35
N LEU A 78 -12.23 -9.24 -4.48
CA LEU A 78 -13.47 -8.48 -4.64
C LEU A 78 -14.55 -9.34 -5.30
N GLN A 79 -15.68 -9.50 -4.62
CA GLN A 79 -16.86 -10.15 -5.15
C GLN A 79 -17.87 -9.10 -5.65
N HIS A 80 -18.14 -9.13 -6.96
CA HIS A 80 -19.06 -8.22 -7.61
C HIS A 80 -20.51 -8.69 -7.47
N ARG A 81 -21.46 -7.74 -7.52
CA ARG A 81 -22.90 -8.01 -7.45
C ARG A 81 -23.42 -8.95 -8.56
N ASP A 82 -22.74 -8.96 -9.71
CA ASP A 82 -23.06 -9.83 -10.85
C ASP A 82 -22.50 -11.26 -10.69
N GLY A 83 -21.87 -11.57 -9.56
CA GLY A 83 -21.28 -12.88 -9.25
C GLY A 83 -19.83 -13.04 -9.72
N ARG A 84 -19.24 -12.05 -10.41
CA ARG A 84 -17.83 -12.10 -10.78
C ARG A 84 -16.92 -11.96 -9.56
N VAL A 85 -15.79 -12.64 -9.60
CA VAL A 85 -14.72 -12.46 -8.60
C VAL A 85 -13.51 -11.87 -9.31
N SER A 86 -12.96 -10.81 -8.75
CA SER A 86 -11.76 -10.14 -9.25
C SER A 86 -10.73 -9.98 -8.14
N TYR A 87 -9.49 -9.76 -8.53
CA TYR A 87 -8.36 -9.58 -7.62
C TYR A 87 -7.65 -8.26 -7.96
N PRO A 88 -8.29 -7.11 -7.72
CA PRO A 88 -7.65 -5.81 -7.92
C PRO A 88 -6.35 -5.69 -7.10
N LEU A 89 -5.31 -5.24 -7.79
CA LEU A 89 -4.05 -4.81 -7.18
C LEU A 89 -4.06 -3.29 -7.06
N PHE A 90 -3.82 -2.76 -5.86
CA PHE A 90 -3.80 -1.32 -5.60
C PHE A 90 -2.71 -0.94 -4.59
N LEU A 91 -2.33 0.33 -4.60
CA LEU A 91 -1.39 0.91 -3.65
C LEU A 91 -2.20 1.56 -2.53
N LEU A 92 -2.07 1.04 -1.32
CA LEU A 92 -2.62 1.67 -0.12
C LEU A 92 -1.54 2.56 0.50
N TYR A 93 -1.86 3.84 0.68
CA TYR A 93 -1.03 4.76 1.43
C TYR A 93 -1.60 4.95 2.84
N TRP A 94 -0.96 4.30 3.81
CA TRP A 94 -1.27 4.43 5.22
C TRP A 94 -0.51 5.63 5.79
N ALA A 95 -1.22 6.61 6.34
CA ALA A 95 -0.63 7.83 6.88
C ALA A 95 -1.41 8.32 8.11
N PRO A 96 -1.24 7.67 9.28
CA PRO A 96 -2.02 7.98 10.46
C PRO A 96 -1.75 9.42 10.93
N GLN A 97 -2.76 10.11 11.44
CA GLN A 97 -2.66 11.53 11.85
C GLN A 97 -1.57 11.82 12.89
N THR A 98 -1.23 10.82 13.71
CA THR A 98 -0.17 10.84 14.72
C THR A 98 1.24 10.83 14.11
N SER A 99 1.37 10.58 12.80
CA SER A 99 2.65 10.59 12.10
C SER A 99 3.30 11.97 12.13
N SER A 100 4.63 12.01 12.33
CA SER A 100 5.38 13.26 12.25
C SER A 100 5.20 13.92 10.87
N LEU A 101 5.07 15.25 10.84
CA LEU A 101 4.92 16.04 9.59
C LEU A 101 6.03 15.73 8.57
N GLU A 102 7.25 15.56 9.04
CA GLU A 102 8.41 15.22 8.22
C GLU A 102 8.22 13.87 7.51
N GLN A 103 7.78 12.82 8.23
CA GLN A 103 7.47 11.52 7.63
C GLN A 103 6.32 11.64 6.64
N SER A 104 5.21 12.28 7.02
CA SER A 104 4.04 12.41 6.16
C SER A 104 4.38 13.14 4.85
N THR A 105 5.21 14.17 4.92
CA THR A 105 5.70 14.90 3.74
C THR A 105 6.61 14.03 2.87
N LEU A 106 7.52 13.27 3.50
CA LEU A 106 8.44 12.36 2.81
C LEU A 106 7.68 11.29 2.02
N TYR A 107 6.73 10.61 2.66
CA TYR A 107 5.91 9.60 1.98
C TYR A 107 5.01 10.24 0.92
N ALA A 108 4.33 11.35 1.20
CA ALA A 108 3.51 12.02 0.19
C ALA A 108 4.31 12.40 -1.07
N SER A 109 5.58 12.83 -0.91
CA SER A 109 6.47 13.15 -2.03
C SER A 109 6.89 11.92 -2.85
N ALA A 110 6.96 10.75 -2.21
CA ALA A 110 7.37 9.49 -2.85
C ALA A 110 6.21 8.73 -3.52
N LEU A 111 4.96 9.02 -3.13
CA LEU A 111 3.77 8.27 -3.52
C LEU A 111 3.63 8.13 -5.04
N SER A 112 3.71 9.24 -5.77
CA SER A 112 3.56 9.23 -7.23
C SER A 112 4.69 8.45 -7.91
N ASN A 113 5.93 8.64 -7.48
CA ASN A 113 7.09 7.90 -8.01
C ASN A 113 6.94 6.39 -7.77
N PHE A 114 6.50 5.98 -6.57
CA PHE A 114 6.30 4.57 -6.26
C PHE A 114 5.15 3.95 -7.04
N SER A 115 4.00 4.62 -7.16
CA SER A 115 2.86 4.15 -7.97
C SER A 115 3.26 3.92 -9.43
N VAL A 116 3.99 4.87 -10.05
CA VAL A 116 4.44 4.74 -11.44
C VAL A 116 5.44 3.60 -11.60
N LYS A 117 6.47 3.52 -10.74
CA LYS A 117 7.49 2.46 -10.85
C LYS A 117 6.95 1.05 -10.54
N SER A 118 5.96 0.94 -9.67
CA SER A 118 5.30 -0.33 -9.33
C SER A 118 4.23 -0.76 -10.35
N ASP A 119 3.90 0.11 -11.31
CA ASP A 119 2.84 -0.07 -12.30
C ASP A 119 1.45 -0.29 -11.65
N VAL A 120 1.18 0.43 -10.56
CA VAL A 120 -0.07 0.32 -9.80
C VAL A 120 -0.88 1.60 -9.95
N ALA A 121 -1.94 1.50 -10.76
CA ALA A 121 -2.75 2.65 -11.16
C ALA A 121 -3.73 3.12 -10.08
N LYS A 122 -4.29 2.22 -9.28
CA LYS A 122 -5.24 2.56 -8.21
C LYS A 122 -4.48 2.87 -6.93
N ILE A 123 -4.72 4.05 -6.36
CA ILE A 123 -4.16 4.48 -5.08
C ILE A 123 -5.32 4.71 -4.10
N ILE A 124 -5.17 4.20 -2.88
CA ILE A 124 -6.14 4.37 -1.80
C ILE A 124 -5.40 4.96 -0.60
N ASP A 125 -5.70 6.22 -0.29
CA ASP A 125 -5.15 6.90 0.89
C ASP A 125 -6.02 6.62 2.11
N VAL A 126 -5.37 6.24 3.23
CA VAL A 126 -5.99 6.00 4.54
C VAL A 126 -5.24 6.81 5.58
N ARG A 127 -5.93 7.79 6.20
CA ARG A 127 -5.33 8.74 7.15
C ARG A 127 -5.82 8.60 8.58
N ASP A 128 -7.04 8.08 8.75
CA ASP A 128 -7.75 8.12 10.02
C ASP A 128 -7.97 6.73 10.63
N GLY A 129 -7.26 5.69 10.16
CA GLY A 129 -7.48 4.31 10.64
C GLY A 129 -8.76 3.65 10.12
N GLU A 130 -9.74 4.45 9.73
CA GLU A 130 -11.04 3.94 9.31
C GLU A 130 -11.06 3.64 7.81
N ILE A 131 -10.75 2.40 7.46
CA ILE A 131 -11.13 1.80 6.18
C ILE A 131 -11.92 0.53 6.48
N SER A 132 -13.06 0.38 5.80
CA SER A 132 -13.86 -0.84 5.92
C SER A 132 -13.97 -1.53 4.57
N SER A 133 -14.23 -2.84 4.60
CA SER A 133 -14.38 -3.64 3.39
C SER A 133 -15.44 -3.06 2.44
N LYS A 134 -16.53 -2.49 2.97
CA LYS A 134 -17.58 -1.84 2.16
C LYS A 134 -17.08 -0.62 1.40
N HIS A 135 -16.34 0.27 2.08
CA HIS A 135 -15.77 1.46 1.43
C HIS A 135 -14.72 1.08 0.38
N LEU A 136 -13.98 -0.01 0.63
CA LEU A 136 -13.00 -0.53 -0.31
C LEU A 136 -13.68 -1.09 -1.57
N ASP A 137 -14.75 -1.86 -1.41
CA ASP A 137 -15.55 -2.41 -2.51
C ASP A 137 -16.07 -1.32 -3.45
N GLU A 138 -16.64 -0.25 -2.89
CA GLU A 138 -17.16 0.89 -3.66
C GLU A 138 -16.05 1.60 -4.46
N ARG A 139 -14.86 1.78 -3.85
CA ARG A 139 -13.70 2.38 -4.54
C ARG A 139 -13.09 1.47 -5.61
N LEU A 140 -13.24 0.16 -5.45
CA LEU A 140 -12.73 -0.81 -6.40
C LEU A 140 -13.72 -1.13 -7.52
N GLY A 141 -15.00 -0.75 -7.36
CA GLY A 141 -16.04 -0.75 -8.39
C GLY A 141 -17.00 -1.94 -8.32
N ALA A 142 -17.30 -2.45 -7.11
CA ALA A 142 -18.32 -3.49 -6.87
C ALA A 142 -19.69 -2.94 -6.43
#